data_AF-A0A842VQ72-F1
#
_entry.id   AF-A0A842VQ72-F1
#
_cell.length_a   1.000
_cell.length_b   1.000
_cell.length_c   1.000
_cell.angle_alpha   90.00
_cell.angle_beta   90.00
_cell.angle_gamma   90.00
#
_symmetry.space_group_name_H-M   'P 1'
#
loop_
_entity.id
_entity.type
_entity.pdbx_description
1 polymer ?
#
loop_
_entity_poly.entity_id
_entity_poly.type
_entity_poly.pdbx_seq_one_letter_code
_entity_poly.pdbx_strand_id
1 'polypeptide(L)'
;AVSLSVIAHEIPQEVGDIGILMDKNYPAKKAFIYNSLSGCSTIPAGIFGYFILDKISLLIPYVLAISAASFLYIALSDLTPQLHHKMGISYTLRQLILVFLGISIMVIIFSLKGMI
;
A
#
# COMPACT_ATOMS: atom_id res chain seq x y z
N ALA A 1 -16.61 -8.24 -7.20
CA ALA A 1 -16.14 -8.22 -5.80
C ALA A 1 -14.63 -7.93 -5.68
N VAL A 2 -13.75 -8.69 -6.36
CA VAL A 2 -12.29 -8.53 -6.26
C VAL A 2 -11.82 -7.15 -6.72
N SER A 3 -12.25 -6.66 -7.88
CA SER A 3 -11.82 -5.35 -8.41
C SER A 3 -12.20 -4.17 -7.51
N LEU A 4 -13.39 -4.20 -6.89
CA LEU A 4 -13.82 -3.16 -5.95
C LEU A 4 -12.98 -3.18 -4.66
N SER A 5 -12.67 -4.39 -4.18
CA SER A 5 -11.77 -4.58 -3.04
C SER A 5 -10.35 -4.13 -3.35
N VAL A 6 -9.89 -4.26 -4.59
CA VAL A 6 -8.59 -3.73 -5.06
C VAL A 6 -8.60 -2.20 -5.01
N ILE A 7 -9.57 -1.58 -5.69
CA ILE A 7 -9.70 -0.11 -5.71
C ILE A 7 -9.76 0.48 -4.28
N ALA A 8 -10.47 -0.19 -3.37
CA ALA A 8 -10.63 0.28 -2.00
C ALA A 8 -9.31 0.38 -1.21
N HIS A 9 -8.29 -0.44 -1.50
CA HIS A 9 -6.99 -0.36 -0.82
C HIS A 9 -5.91 0.33 -1.65
N GLU A 10 -6.04 0.36 -2.97
CA GLU A 10 -5.13 1.08 -3.87
C GLU A 10 -5.25 2.61 -3.72
N ILE A 11 -6.46 3.16 -3.56
CA ILE A 11 -6.63 4.62 -3.40
C ILE A 11 -5.91 5.15 -2.15
N PRO A 12 -6.11 4.58 -0.94
CA PRO A 12 -5.35 5.00 0.24
C PRO A 12 -3.84 4.84 0.07
N GLN A 13 -3.40 3.77 -0.60
CA GLN A 13 -1.97 3.49 -0.82
C GLN A 13 -1.31 4.54 -1.71
N GLU A 14 -1.92 4.85 -2.86
CA GLU A 14 -1.44 5.87 -3.79
C GLU A 14 -1.40 7.27 -3.15
N VAL A 15 -2.38 7.59 -2.30
CA VAL A 15 -2.35 8.85 -1.52
C VAL A 15 -1.19 8.86 -0.51
N GLY A 16 -0.87 7.72 0.10
CA GLY A 16 0.28 7.55 0.99
C GLY A 16 1.62 7.75 0.26
N ASP A 17 1.77 7.14 -0.92
CA ASP A 17 2.99 7.23 -1.72
C ASP A 17 3.26 8.66 -2.23
N ILE A 18 2.21 9.39 -2.61
CA ILE A 18 2.31 10.83 -2.89
C ILE A 18 2.82 11.59 -1.66
N GLY A 19 2.32 11.27 -0.46
CA GLY A 19 2.78 11.85 0.80
C GLY A 19 4.27 11.61 1.04
N ILE A 20 4.75 10.39 0.82
CA ILE A 20 6.17 10.02 0.94
C ILE A 20 7.04 10.82 -0.05
N LEU A 21 6.59 10.96 -1.30
CA LEU A 21 7.33 11.75 -2.30
C LEU A 21 7.37 13.23 -1.95
N MET A 22 6.28 13.79 -1.44
CA MET A 22 6.23 15.19 -0.99
C MET A 22 7.18 15.45 0.18
N ASP A 23 7.32 14.49 1.10
CA ASP A 23 8.28 14.55 2.21
C ASP A 23 9.75 14.53 1.72
N LYS A 24 10.01 13.82 0.62
CA LYS A 24 11.30 13.82 -0.11
C LYS A 24 11.54 15.09 -0.95
N ASN A 25 10.86 16.21 -0.65
CA ASN A 25 10.95 17.51 -1.33
C ASN A 25 10.48 17.53 -2.80
N TYR A 26 9.68 16.56 -3.23
CA TYR A 26 9.03 16.65 -4.54
C TYR A 26 7.80 17.58 -4.46
N PRO A 27 7.60 18.49 -5.42
CA PRO A 27 6.37 19.27 -5.49
C PRO A 27 5.18 18.35 -5.78
N ALA A 28 4.00 18.65 -5.22
CA ALA A 28 2.79 17.82 -5.31
C ALA A 28 2.47 17.33 -6.73
N LYS A 29 2.65 18.20 -7.73
CA LYS A 29 2.44 17.84 -9.15
C LYS A 29 3.41 16.77 -9.64
N LYS A 30 4.69 16.81 -9.25
CA LYS A 30 5.67 15.78 -9.61
C LYS A 30 5.41 14.48 -8.84
N ALA A 31 5.10 14.58 -7.55
CA ALA A 31 4.73 13.41 -6.74
C ALA A 31 3.55 12.65 -7.36
N PHE A 32 2.49 13.36 -7.74
CA PHE A 32 1.34 12.79 -8.43
C PHE A 32 1.71 12.13 -9.76
N ILE A 33 2.52 12.79 -10.60
CA ILE A 33 2.92 12.24 -11.90
C ILE A 33 3.77 10.98 -11.73
N TYR A 34 4.76 11.00 -10.84
CA TYR A 34 5.63 9.83 -10.64
C TYR A 34 4.86 8.65 -10.07
N ASN A 35 3.98 8.90 -9.11
CA ASN A 35 3.13 7.87 -8.55
C ASN A 35 2.17 7.29 -9.61
N SER A 36 1.53 8.15 -10.42
CA SER A 36 0.67 7.70 -11.53
C SER A 36 1.44 6.89 -12.59
N LEU A 37 2.67 7.31 -12.94
CA LEU A 37 3.52 6.58 -13.88
C LEU A 37 3.93 5.21 -13.32
N SER A 38 4.19 5.13 -12.02
CA SER A 38 4.44 3.86 -11.32
C SER A 38 3.21 2.96 -11.38
N GLY A 39 2.03 3.48 -11.03
CA GLY A 39 0.76 2.74 -11.07
C GLY A 39 0.37 2.25 -12.46
N CYS A 40 0.74 2.96 -13.52
CA CYS A 40 0.56 2.50 -14.91
C CYS A 40 1.26 1.17 -15.20
N SER A 41 2.31 0.80 -14.47
CA SER A 41 2.99 -0.50 -14.61
C SER A 41 2.08 -1.69 -14.26
N THR A 42 1.03 -1.47 -13.47
CA THR A 42 0.03 -2.49 -13.12
C THR A 42 -0.76 -2.97 -14.33
N ILE A 43 -0.95 -2.12 -15.35
CA ILE A 43 -1.71 -2.47 -16.55
C ILE A 43 -1.02 -3.60 -17.35
N PRO A 44 0.24 -3.44 -17.83
CA PRO A 44 0.93 -4.52 -18.51
C PRO A 44 1.15 -5.72 -17.58
N ALA A 45 1.46 -5.51 -16.30
CA ALA A 45 1.62 -6.61 -15.34
C ALA A 45 0.34 -7.45 -15.19
N GLY A 46 -0.83 -6.81 -15.13
CA GLY A 46 -2.13 -7.48 -15.08
C GLY A 46 -2.47 -8.24 -16.36
N ILE A 47 -2.17 -7.66 -17.53
CA ILE A 47 -2.36 -8.33 -18.83
C ILE A 47 -1.47 -9.57 -18.93
N PHE A 48 -0.18 -9.43 -18.64
CA PHE A 48 0.75 -10.57 -18.63
C PHE A 48 0.35 -11.61 -17.60
N GLY A 49 -0.02 -11.18 -16.39
CA GLY A 49 -0.50 -12.03 -15.32
C GLY A 49 -1.70 -12.87 -15.76
N TYR A 50 -2.68 -12.26 -16.42
CA TYR A 50 -3.87 -12.95 -16.92
C TYR A 50 -3.53 -14.12 -17.86
N PHE A 51 -2.60 -13.93 -18.80
CA PHE A 51 -2.25 -14.98 -19.77
C PHE A 51 -1.39 -16.10 -19.19
N ILE A 52 -0.62 -15.83 -18.13
CA ILE A 52 0.32 -16.81 -17.57
C ILE A 52 -0.17 -17.45 -16.27
N LEU A 53 -1.24 -16.93 -15.67
CA LEU A 53 -1.74 -17.32 -14.33
C LEU A 53 -1.86 -18.83 -14.13
N ASP A 54 -2.40 -19.53 -15.12
CA ASP A 54 -2.60 -20.99 -15.08
C ASP A 54 -1.28 -21.77 -15.07
N LYS A 55 -0.18 -21.18 -15.56
CA LYS A 55 1.15 -21.79 -15.60
C LYS A 55 1.97 -21.51 -14.35
N ILE A 56 1.65 -20.44 -13.62
CA ILE A 56 2.42 -19.96 -12.47
C ILE A 56 1.65 -20.07 -11.15
N SER A 57 0.61 -20.88 -11.08
CA SER A 57 -0.24 -21.02 -9.89
C SER A 57 0.57 -21.42 -8.64
N LEU A 58 1.62 -22.22 -8.83
CA LEU A 58 2.57 -22.61 -7.77
C LEU A 58 3.47 -21.46 -7.29
N LEU A 59 3.68 -20.43 -8.13
CA LEU A 59 4.49 -19.26 -7.80
C LEU A 59 3.70 -18.15 -7.09
N ILE A 60 2.36 -18.16 -7.19
CA ILE A 60 1.48 -17.16 -6.56
C ILE A 60 1.86 -16.87 -5.10
N PRO A 61 2.03 -17.86 -4.19
CA PRO A 61 2.36 -17.57 -2.80
C PRO A 61 3.73 -16.87 -2.64
N TYR A 62 4.70 -17.18 -3.50
CA TYR A 62 6.02 -16.54 -3.46
C TYR A 62 5.96 -15.09 -3.96
N VAL A 63 5.18 -14.82 -5.01
CA VAL A 63 4.97 -13.45 -5.52
C VAL A 63 4.25 -12.60 -4.48
N LEU A 64 3.22 -13.16 -3.81
CA LEU A 64 2.53 -12.49 -2.71
C LEU A 64 3.46 -12.23 -1.52
N ALA A 65 4.35 -13.18 -1.19
CA ALA A 65 5.34 -12.99 -0.12
C ALA A 65 6.31 -11.85 -0.45
N ILE A 66 6.79 -11.75 -1.70
CA ILE A 66 7.66 -10.66 -2.15
C ILE A 66 6.91 -9.32 -2.08
N SER A 67 5.65 -9.27 -2.54
CA SER A 67 4.82 -8.07 -2.45
C SER A 67 4.62 -7.62 -0.99
N ALA A 68 4.28 -8.54 -0.09
CA ALA A 68 4.14 -8.25 1.33
C ALA A 68 5.45 -7.75 1.96
N ALA A 69 6.58 -8.35 1.59
CA ALA A 69 7.90 -7.92 2.06
C ALA A 69 8.24 -6.49 1.60
N SER A 70 7.93 -6.14 0.35
CA SER A 70 8.12 -4.78 -0.17
C SER A 70 7.29 -3.75 0.60
N PHE A 71 6.02 -4.05 0.90
CA PHE A 71 5.20 -3.16 1.74
C PHE A 71 5.74 -3.00 3.15
N LEU A 72 6.23 -4.08 3.74
CA LEU A 72 6.85 -4.04 5.06
C LEU A 72 8.15 -3.20 5.04
N TYR A 73 8.96 -3.33 3.99
CA TYR A 73 10.15 -2.52 3.77
C TYR A 73 9.81 -1.03 3.66
N ILE A 74 8.83 -0.64 2.84
CA ILE A 74 8.39 0.76 2.72
C ILE A 74 7.91 1.29 4.07
N ALA A 75 7.08 0.53 4.79
CA ALA A 75 6.59 0.92 6.10
C ALA A 75 7.71 1.14 7.14
N LEU A 76 8.73 0.28 7.15
CA LEU A 76 9.84 0.35 8.10
C LEU A 76 10.93 1.35 7.71
N SER A 77 11.24 1.48 6.42
CA SER A 77 12.37 2.28 5.92
C SER A 77 11.98 3.69 5.50
N ASP A 78 10.76 3.89 4.99
CA ASP A 78 10.28 5.23 4.61
C ASP A 78 9.34 5.81 5.68
N LEU A 79 8.32 5.07 6.12
CA LEU A 79 7.24 5.64 6.96
C LEU A 79 7.63 5.76 8.44
N THR A 80 8.22 4.72 9.04
CA THR A 80 8.58 4.68 10.47
C THR A 80 9.61 5.76 10.87
N PRO A 81 10.70 6.01 10.09
CA PRO A 81 11.67 7.05 10.43
C PRO A 81 11.07 8.46 10.39
N GLN A 82 10.16 8.74 9.45
CA GLN A 82 9.46 10.02 9.35
C GLN A 82 8.62 10.31 10.60
N LEU A 83 7.97 9.28 11.13
CA LEU A 83 7.17 9.38 12.35
C LEU A 83 8.02 9.61 13.60
N HIS A 84 9.25 9.10 13.62
CA HIS A 84 10.20 9.29 14.72
C HIS A 84 10.81 10.71 14.78
N HIS A 85 10.69 11.49 13.71
CA HIS A 85 11.23 12.86 13.65
C HIS A 85 10.46 13.85 14.55
N LYS A 86 9.22 13.52 14.95
CA LYS A 86 8.41 14.32 15.88
C LYS A 86 8.45 13.72 17.29
N MET A 87 9.43 14.13 18.08
CA MET A 87 9.63 13.59 19.44
C MET A 87 8.58 14.13 20.42
N GLY A 88 7.73 13.24 20.94
CA GLY A 88 6.81 13.51 22.06
C GLY A 88 5.85 12.36 22.31
N ILE A 89 5.67 11.97 23.57
CA ILE A 89 4.84 10.81 23.98
C ILE A 89 3.41 10.87 23.41
N SER A 90 2.85 12.08 23.30
CA SER A 90 1.51 12.32 22.75
C SER A 90 1.41 12.02 21.25
N TYR A 91 2.47 12.32 20.49
CA TYR A 91 2.54 12.00 19.06
C TYR A 91 2.66 10.49 18.84
N THR A 92 3.50 9.82 19.64
CA THR A 92 3.65 8.36 19.60
C THR A 92 2.33 7.64 19.92
N LEU A 93 1.59 8.10 20.94
CA LEU A 93 0.28 7.55 21.29
C LEU A 93 -0.75 7.77 20.17
N ARG A 94 -0.83 8.98 19.61
CA ARG A 94 -1.72 9.27 18.48
C ARG A 94 -1.39 8.41 17.26
N GLN A 95 -0.11 8.20 16.98
CA GLN A 95 0.35 7.36 15.88
C GLN A 95 -0.04 5.89 16.10
N LEU A 96 0.20 5.34 17.29
CA LEU A 96 -0.24 3.98 17.62
C LEU A 96 -1.74 3.82 17.42
N ILE A 97 -2.54 4.78 17.92
CA ILE A 97 -4.00 4.77 17.72
C ILE A 97 -4.36 4.78 16.23
N LEU A 98 -3.72 5.62 15.42
CA LEU A 98 -3.97 5.69 13.97
C LEU A 98 -3.57 4.40 13.25
N VAL A 99 -2.46 3.77 13.62
CA VAL A 99 -2.03 2.47 13.08
C VAL A 99 -3.03 1.38 13.45
N PHE A 100 -3.41 1.28 14.74
CA PHE A 100 -4.42 0.32 15.18
C PHE A 100 -5.79 0.56 14.52
N LEU A 101 -6.18 1.82 14.32
CA LEU A 101 -7.39 2.18 13.60
C LEU A 101 -7.32 1.71 12.14
N GLY A 102 -6.19 1.94 11.46
CA GLY A 102 -5.96 1.46 10.10
C GLY A 102 -6.04 -0.07 9.99
N ILE A 103 -5.39 -0.79 10.91
CA ILE A 103 -5.48 -2.26 10.99
C ILE A 103 -6.93 -2.70 11.24
N SER A 104 -7.65 -2.04 12.15
CA SER A 104 -9.05 -2.36 12.47
C SER A 104 -9.95 -2.17 11.25
N ILE A 105 -9.78 -1.09 10.48
CA ILE A 105 -10.51 -0.85 9.24
C ILE A 105 -10.24 -1.99 8.23
N MET A 106 -8.98 -2.39 8.07
CA MET A 106 -8.63 -3.50 7.17
C MET A 106 -9.25 -4.83 7.60
N VAL A 107 -9.26 -5.13 8.90
CA VAL A 107 -9.91 -6.33 9.45
C VAL A 107 -11.42 -6.30 9.22
N ILE A 108 -12.07 -5.14 9.42
CA ILE A 108 -13.51 -4.98 9.18
C ILE A 108 -13.84 -5.20 7.69
N ILE A 109 -13.08 -4.59 6.79
CA ILE A 109 -13.26 -4.76 5.33
C ILE A 109 -13.08 -6.23 4.94
N PHE A 110 -12.06 -6.90 5.48
CA PHE A 110 -11.82 -8.32 5.23
C PHE A 110 -12.97 -9.19 5.75
N SER A 111 -13.46 -8.93 6.96
CA SER A 111 -14.57 -9.68 7.55
C SER A 111 -15.88 -9.49 6.77
N LEU A 112 -16.15 -8.29 6.25
CA LEU A 112 -17.32 -8.03 5.38
C LEU A 112 -17.25 -8.83 4.08
N LYS A 113 -16.04 -8.98 3.51
CA LYS A 113 -15.83 -9.73 2.26
C LYS A 113 -15.99 -11.25 2.44
N GLY A 114 -15.80 -11.78 3.65
CA GLY A 114 -16.07 -13.19 3.96
C GLY A 114 -17.56 -13.51 4.21
N MET A 115 -18.41 -12.48 4.31
CA MET A 115 -19.84 -12.61 4.63
C MET A 115 -20.77 -12.43 3.40
N ILE A 116 -20.20 -12.05 2.25
CA ILE A 116 -20.89 -11.83 0.95
C ILE A 116 -20.37 -12.85 -0.04
#